data_AF-A0A965PLJ4-F1
#
_entry.id   AF-A0A965PLJ4-F1
#
_cell.length_a   1.000
_cell.length_b   1.000
_cell.length_c   1.000
_cell.angle_alpha   90.00
_cell.angle_beta   90.00
_cell.angle_gamma   90.00
#
_symmetry.space_group_name_H-M   'P 1'
#
loop_
_entity.id
_entity.type
_entity.pdbx_description
1 polymer ?
#
loop_
_entity_poly.entity_id
_entity_poly.type
_entity_poly.pdbx_seq_one_letter_code
_entity_poly.pdbx_strand_id
1 'polypeptide(L)'
;FSGSSKFKVGKVPKVGALMVWRLGQGWKGHIGIVEEVGDGWIKTIEGNTNDQGGREGIEVARKRRRYAWTNGPGLNLIGFIYLC
;
A
#
# COMPACT_ATOMS: atom_id res chain seq x y z
N PHE A 1 -3.12 -10.60 -10.08
CA PHE A 1 -3.45 -10.04 -11.41
C PHE A 1 -2.72 -10.79 -12.52
N SER A 2 -2.62 -12.13 -12.45
CA SER A 2 -2.03 -12.93 -13.54
C SER A 2 -3.01 -12.96 -14.72
N GLY A 3 -2.53 -12.60 -15.90
CA GLY A 3 -3.33 -12.61 -17.14
C GLY A 3 -4.13 -11.33 -17.42
N SER A 4 -3.99 -10.27 -16.61
CA SER A 4 -4.59 -8.98 -16.96
C SER A 4 -3.76 -8.26 -18.02
N SER A 5 -4.40 -7.80 -19.09
CA SER A 5 -3.78 -6.89 -20.08
C SER A 5 -3.75 -5.44 -19.60
N LYS A 6 -4.58 -5.09 -18.61
CA LYS A 6 -4.72 -3.72 -18.08
C LYS A 6 -3.90 -3.46 -16.82
N PHE A 7 -3.65 -4.49 -16.01
CA PHE A 7 -2.96 -4.33 -14.74
C PHE A 7 -1.70 -5.17 -14.66
N LYS A 8 -0.59 -4.55 -14.26
CA LYS A 8 0.69 -5.22 -13.98
C LYS A 8 1.01 -5.14 -12.50
N VAL A 9 1.80 -6.10 -12.01
CA VAL A 9 2.34 -6.09 -10.66
C VAL A 9 3.85 -5.87 -10.68
N GLY A 10 4.41 -5.27 -9.63
CA GLY A 10 5.86 -5.13 -9.51
C GLY A 10 6.32 -4.60 -8.15
N LYS A 11 7.58 -4.17 -8.09
CA LYS A 11 8.24 -3.78 -6.83
C LYS A 11 8.61 -2.29 -6.74
N VAL A 12 8.47 -1.53 -7.83
CA VAL A 12 8.91 -0.13 -7.89
C VAL A 12 7.73 0.79 -7.62
N PRO A 13 7.77 1.66 -6.61
CA PRO A 13 6.68 2.60 -6.37
C PRO A 13 6.54 3.58 -7.53
N LYS A 14 5.30 3.87 -7.92
CA LYS A 14 4.96 4.87 -8.93
C LYS A 14 3.74 5.64 -8.48
N VAL A 15 3.70 6.95 -8.74
CA VAL A 15 2.50 7.77 -8.52
C VAL A 15 1.31 7.14 -9.26
N GLY A 16 0.17 7.04 -8.59
CA GLY A 16 -1.05 6.38 -9.07
C GLY A 16 -1.07 4.85 -8.91
N ALA A 17 0.03 4.21 -8.54
CA ALA A 17 0.04 2.77 -8.27
C ALA A 17 -0.73 2.44 -6.99
N LEU A 18 -1.32 1.24 -6.94
CA LEU A 18 -1.82 0.69 -5.68
C LEU A 18 -0.66 0.04 -4.94
N MET A 19 -0.39 0.49 -3.72
CA MET A 19 0.58 -0.12 -2.80
C MET A 19 -0.14 -1.12 -1.90
N VAL A 20 0.31 -2.37 -1.89
CA VAL A 20 -0.39 -3.48 -1.23
C VAL A 20 0.43 -4.04 -0.08
N TRP A 21 -0.19 -4.17 1.09
CA TRP A 21 0.41 -4.77 2.27
C TRP A 21 -0.35 -6.02 2.71
N ARG A 22 0.39 -7.00 3.25
CA ARG A 22 -0.14 -8.18 3.95
C ARG A 22 0.17 -8.10 5.44
N LEU A 23 -0.80 -8.39 6.30
CA LEU A 23 -0.61 -8.48 7.75
C LEU A 23 0.00 -9.84 8.11
N GLY A 24 1.25 -9.85 8.55
CA GLY A 24 1.98 -11.09 8.87
C GLY A 24 1.96 -12.08 7.69
N GLN A 25 1.65 -13.33 8.01
CA GLN A 25 1.45 -14.41 7.02
C GLN A 25 -0.04 -14.72 6.76
N GLY A 26 -0.96 -13.92 7.33
CA GLY A 26 -2.40 -14.15 7.18
C GLY A 26 -2.96 -13.63 5.86
N TRP A 27 -4.28 -13.82 5.67
CA TRP A 27 -5.00 -13.33 4.49
C TRP A 27 -5.36 -11.84 4.57
N LYS A 28 -5.34 -11.25 5.77
CA LYS A 28 -5.66 -9.84 5.99
C LYS A 28 -4.55 -8.95 5.42
N GLY A 29 -4.92 -7.77 4.97
CA GLY A 29 -3.99 -6.80 4.39
C GLY A 29 -4.45 -5.37 4.52
N HIS A 30 -3.76 -4.49 3.81
CA HIS A 30 -4.12 -3.09 3.63
C HIS A 30 -3.73 -2.63 2.23
N ILE A 31 -4.35 -1.58 1.73
CA ILE A 31 -4.05 -1.03 0.41
C ILE A 31 -4.17 0.49 0.43
N GLY A 32 -3.38 1.16 -0.42
CA GLY A 32 -3.42 2.61 -0.60
C GLY A 32 -2.98 3.00 -1.99
N ILE A 33 -3.35 4.22 -2.40
CA ILE A 33 -2.92 4.81 -3.67
C ILE A 33 -1.65 5.61 -3.42
N VAL A 34 -0.60 5.39 -4.20
CA VAL A 34 0.63 6.20 -4.14
C VAL A 34 0.33 7.60 -4.68
N GLU A 35 0.42 8.62 -3.83
CA GLU A 35 0.28 10.03 -4.19
C GLU A 35 1.65 10.65 -4.53
N GLU A 36 2.70 10.27 -3.80
CA GLU A 36 4.05 10.82 -3.98
C GLU A 36 5.12 9.80 -3.59
N VAL A 37 6.26 9.81 -4.31
CA VAL A 37 7.43 8.97 -4.03
C VAL A 37 8.61 9.88 -3.72
N GLY A 38 9.15 9.78 -2.50
CA GLY A 38 10.37 10.45 -2.09
C GLY A 38 11.47 9.46 -1.74
N ASP A 39 12.62 9.98 -1.30
CA ASP A 39 13.75 9.14 -0.91
C ASP A 39 13.47 8.37 0.39
N GLY A 40 13.28 7.06 0.28
CA GLY A 40 12.99 6.16 1.41
C GLY A 40 11.57 6.26 1.99
N TRP A 41 10.69 7.09 1.43
CA TRP A 41 9.30 7.23 1.89
C TRP A 41 8.31 7.37 0.73
N ILE A 42 7.05 7.01 1.00
CA ILE A 42 5.94 7.12 0.06
C ILE A 42 4.77 7.78 0.78
N LYS A 43 4.13 8.75 0.14
CA LYS A 43 2.85 9.31 0.59
C LYS A 43 1.71 8.57 -0.12
N THR A 44 0.74 8.14 0.66
CA THR A 44 -0.38 7.33 0.20
C THR A 44 -1.72 7.90 0.63
N ILE A 45 -2.76 7.68 -0.18
CA ILE A 45 -4.16 7.93 0.16
C ILE A 45 -4.78 6.60 0.56
N GLU A 46 -5.29 6.51 1.78
CA GLU A 46 -5.74 5.26 2.40
C GLU A 46 -7.09 5.42 3.07
N GLY A 47 -8.02 4.49 2.79
CA GLY A 47 -9.30 4.39 3.51
C GLY A 47 -9.21 3.49 4.75
N ASN A 48 -10.32 3.37 5.47
CA ASN A 48 -10.44 2.53 6.67
C ASN A 48 -9.34 2.80 7.72
N THR A 49 -9.13 4.09 7.98
CA THR A 49 -8.18 4.58 8.97
C THR A 49 -8.87 5.58 9.90
N ASN A 50 -8.23 5.87 11.03
CA ASN A 50 -8.40 7.09 11.82
C ASN A 50 -7.00 7.69 12.09
N ASP A 51 -6.94 8.88 12.70
CA ASP A 51 -5.69 9.58 13.07
C ASP A 51 -4.74 8.75 13.96
N GLN A 52 -5.26 7.73 14.65
CA GLN A 52 -4.50 6.84 15.54
C GLN A 52 -4.13 5.49 14.89
N GLY A 53 -4.49 5.27 13.62
CA GLY A 53 -4.19 4.02 12.89
C GLY A 53 -5.12 2.84 13.17
N GLY A 54 -6.27 3.09 13.81
CA GLY A 54 -7.36 2.13 14.00
C GLY A 54 -8.11 1.81 12.70
N ARG A 55 -8.67 0.61 12.62
CA ARG A 55 -9.46 0.09 11.48
C ARG A 55 -10.96 0.31 11.70
N GLU A 56 -11.33 1.55 11.98
CA GLU A 56 -12.71 1.90 12.35
C GLU A 56 -13.56 2.36 11.15
N GLY A 57 -12.96 2.51 9.96
CA GLY A 57 -13.72 2.85 8.75
C GLY A 57 -14.09 4.33 8.59
N ILE A 58 -13.50 5.23 9.38
CA ILE A 58 -14.05 6.58 9.59
C ILE A 58 -13.70 7.54 8.45
N GLU A 59 -12.50 7.46 7.86
CA GLU A 59 -12.08 8.43 6.85
C GLU A 59 -11.08 7.89 5.81
N VAL A 60 -10.87 8.72 4.78
CA VAL A 60 -9.76 8.62 3.83
C VAL A 60 -8.69 9.62 4.25
N ALA A 61 -7.52 9.12 4.64
CA ALA A 61 -6.41 9.97 5.10
C ALA A 61 -5.17 9.82 4.24
N ARG A 62 -4.35 10.89 4.22
CA ARG A 62 -3.01 10.87 3.63
C ARG A 62 -2.02 10.38 4.66
N LYS A 63 -1.23 9.36 4.34
CA LYS A 63 -0.19 8.82 5.22
C LYS A 63 1.17 8.86 4.56
N ARG A 64 2.18 9.22 5.33
CA ARG A 64 3.58 9.05 4.94
C ARG A 64 4.09 7.75 5.55
N ARG A 65 4.54 6.82 4.71
CA ARG A 65 5.08 5.52 5.13
C ARG A 65 6.53 5.40 4.70
N ARG A 66 7.35 4.73 5.52
CA ARG A 66 8.68 4.31 5.11
C ARG A 66 8.55 3.22 4.04
N TYR A 67 9.33 3.32 2.98
CA TYR A 67 9.41 2.29 1.95
C TYR A 67 10.38 1.20 2.43
N ALA A 68 9.85 0.09 2.92
CA ALA A 68 10.65 -1.05 3.40
C ALA A 68 9.97 -2.38 3.08
N TRP A 69 10.79 -3.34 2.66
CA TRP A 69 10.39 -4.74 2.47
C TRP A 69 10.65 -5.51 3.76
N THR A 70 9.62 -5.68 4.57
CA THR A 70 9.71 -6.38 5.86
C THR A 70 8.96 -7.71 5.81
N ASN A 71 9.27 -8.60 6.75
CA ASN A 71 8.53 -9.85 6.96
C ASN A 71 8.26 -10.07 8.45
N GLY A 72 7.56 -9.13 9.08
CA GLY A 72 7.24 -9.13 10.50
C GLY A 72 5.76 -9.44 10.79
N PRO A 73 5.33 -9.38 12.07
CA PRO A 73 3.93 -9.61 12.46
C PRO A 73 2.97 -8.49 11.99
N GLY A 74 3.51 -7.32 11.62
CA GLY A 74 2.75 -6.15 11.15
C GLY A 74 2.40 -6.17 9.66
N LEU A 75 2.08 -4.99 9.12
CA LEU A 75 1.83 -4.81 7.69
C LEU A 75 3.15 -4.84 6.91
N ASN A 76 3.28 -5.83 6.03
CA ASN A 76 4.44 -6.05 5.18
C ASN A 76 4.10 -5.68 3.74
N LEU A 77 4.93 -4.87 3.10
CA LEU A 77 4.77 -4.54 1.68
C LEU A 77 4.95 -5.81 0.85
N ILE A 78 3.99 -6.10 -0.02
CA ILE A 78 4.06 -7.27 -0.92
C ILE A 78 4.17 -6.90 -2.39
N GLY A 79 3.88 -5.65 -2.76
CA GLY A 79 4.00 -5.20 -4.14
C GLY A 79 3.19 -3.96 -4.45
N PHE A 80 3.29 -3.58 -5.71
CA PHE A 80 2.51 -2.53 -6.33
C PHE A 80 1.70 -3.10 -7.50
N ILE A 81 0.55 -2.50 -7.76
CA ILE A 81 -0.28 -2.76 -8.94
C ILE A 81 -0.33 -1.47 -9.75
N TYR A 82 -0.08 -1.57 -11.04
CA TYR A 82 -0.07 -0.46 -11.98
C TYR A 82 -1.17 -0.64 -13.01
N LEU A 83 -1.78 0.48 -13.43
CA LEU A 83 -2.46 0.54 -14.71
C LEU A 83 -1.41 0.54 -15.83
N CYS A 84 -1.65 -0.23 -16.89
CA CYS A 84 -0.82 -0.30 -18.08
C CYS A 84 -1.23 0.74 -19.12
#